data_AF-A0A497NJB2-F1
#
_entry.id   AF-A0A497NJB2-F1
#
_cell.length_a   1.000
_cell.length_b   1.000
_cell.length_c   1.000
_cell.angle_alpha   90.00
_cell.angle_beta   90.00
_cell.angle_gamma   90.00
#
_symmetry.space_group_name_H-M   'P 1'
#
loop_
_entity.id
_entity.type
_entity.pdbx_description
1 polymer ?
#
loop_
_entity_poly.entity_id
_entity_poly.type
_entity_poly.pdbx_seq_one_letter_code
_entity_poly.pdbx_strand_id
1 'polypeptide(L)' 'MNCPNCGKNVTTPKKEWDLSPKVHVKLYECCGKTFREYVK' A
#
# COMPACT_ATOMS: atom_id res chain seq x y z
N MET A 1 -0.58 6.38 3.26
CA MET A 1 -1.72 5.97 2.43
C MET A 1 -2.99 5.89 3.27
N ASN A 2 -4.09 6.53 2.89
CA ASN A 2 -5.33 6.49 3.69
C ASN A 2 -6.16 5.24 3.36
N CYS A 3 -6.60 4.50 4.37
CA CYS A 3 -7.49 3.36 4.16
C CYS A 3 -8.87 3.86 3.71
N PRO A 4 -9.39 3.42 2.55
CA PRO A 4 -10.70 3.85 2.06
C PRO A 4 -11.86 3.37 2.92
N ASN A 5 -11.64 2.36 3.78
CA ASN A 5 -12.69 1.77 4.61
C ASN A 5 -12.91 2.52 5.94
N CYS A 6 -11.83 2.99 6.55
CA CYS A 6 -11.87 3.51 7.92
C CYS A 6 -11.17 4.88 8.05
N GLY A 7 -10.69 5.46 6.95
CA GLY A 7 -10.01 6.77 6.93
C GLY A 7 -8.64 6.79 7.62
N LYS A 8 -8.25 5.70 8.27
CA LYS A 8 -7.01 5.59 9.03
C LYS A 8 -5.81 5.77 8.09
N ASN A 9 -4.88 6.62 8.50
CA ASN A 9 -3.63 6.78 7.77
C ASN A 9 -2.73 5.58 8.09
N VAL A 10 -2.42 4.81 7.05
CA VAL A 10 -1.51 3.67 7.12
C VAL A 10 -0.19 4.11 6.52
N THR A 11 0.83 4.18 7.36
CA THR A 11 2.20 4.54 6.98
C THR A 11 3.05 3.32 6.70
N THR A 12 2.85 2.23 7.43
CA THR A 12 3.63 1.01 7.31
C THR A 12 3.05 0.06 6.25
N PRO A 13 3.75 -0.20 5.14
CA PRO A 13 3.36 -1.25 4.21
C PRO A 13 3.59 -2.62 4.84
N LYS A 14 2.66 -3.56 4.59
CA LYS A 14 2.78 -4.96 4.99
C LYS A 14 3.82 -5.69 4.15
N LYS A 15 3.92 -5.33 2.87
CA LYS A 15 4.87 -5.90 1.91
C LYS A 15 5.18 -4.86 0.84
N GLU A 16 6.40 -4.84 0.34
CA GLU A 16 6.77 -4.02 -0.80
C GLU A 16 7.68 -4.81 -1.74
N TRP A 17 7.61 -4.49 -3.03
CA TRP A 17 8.42 -5.12 -4.07
C TRP A 17 8.53 -4.24 -5.31
N ASP A 18 9.62 -4.39 -6.03
CA ASP A 18 9.85 -3.72 -7.31
C ASP A 18 9.24 -4.55 -8.44
N LEU A 19 8.25 -3.97 -9.12
CA LEU A 19 7.64 -4.59 -10.30
C LEU A 19 8.44 -4.29 -11.57
N SER A 20 9.17 -3.18 -11.57
CA SER A 20 10.07 -2.73 -12.64
C SER A 20 11.01 -1.67 -12.07
N PRO A 21 12.13 -1.33 -12.73
CA PRO A 21 13.06 -0.29 -12.27
C PRO A 21 12.45 1.12 -12.12
N LYS A 22 11.20 1.30 -12.57
CA LYS A 22 10.40 2.53 -12.47
C LYS A 22 9.09 2.35 -11.72
N VAL A 23 8.85 1.20 -11.10
CA VAL A 23 7.58 0.91 -10.40
C VAL A 23 7.86 0.10 -9.15
N HIS A 24 7.79 0.76 -8.01
CA HIS A 24 7.83 0.14 -6.70
C HIS A 24 6.42 0.03 -6.15
N VAL A 25 6.03 -1.18 -5.74
CA VAL A 25 4.68 -1.48 -5.27
C VAL A 25 4.71 -1.68 -3.77
N LYS A 26 3.83 -0.96 -3.06
CA LYS A 26 3.63 -1.10 -1.61
C LYS A 26 2.24 -1.66 -1.35
N LEU A 27 2.17 -2.78 -0.65
CA LEU A 27 0.93 -3.41 -0.20
C LEU A 27 0.67 -3.02 1.25
N TYR A 28 -0.48 -2.41 1.49
CA TYR A 28 -0.97 -2.05 2.80
C TYR A 28 -2.12 -2.97 3.21
N GLU A 29 -2.26 -3.19 4.51
CA GLU A 29 -3.38 -3.92 5.09
C GLU A 29 -4.05 -3.05 6.14
N CYS A 30 -5.36 -2.86 6.03
CA CYS A 30 -6.13 -2.12 7.03
C CYS A 30 -7.59 -2.56 7.01
N CYS A 31 -8.19 -2.68 8.19
CA CYS A 31 -9.60 -3.01 8.35
C CYS A 31 -9.98 -4.33 7.62
N GLY A 32 -9.06 -5.32 7.63
CA GLY A 32 -9.24 -6.64 7.01
C GLY A 32 -9.12 -6.68 5.47
N LYS A 33 -8.85 -5.53 4.84
CA LYS A 33 -8.66 -5.41 3.39
C LYS A 33 -7.23 -5.03 3.08
N THR A 34 -6.73 -5.52 1.95
CA THR A 34 -5.42 -5.14 1.42
C THR A 34 -5.59 -4.22 0.22
N PHE A 35 -4.70 -3.23 0.08
CA PHE A 35 -4.69 -2.31 -1.05
C PHE A 35 -3.24 -1.99 -1.43
N ARG A 36 -3.03 -1.62 -2.70
CA ARG A 36 -1.71 -1.46 -3.30
C ARG A 36 -1.50 0.00 -3.71
N GLU A 37 -0.32 0.52 -3.42
CA GLU A 37 0.17 1.80 -3.88
C GLU A 37 1.28 1.56 -4.91
N TYR A 38 1.17 2.17 -6.08
CA TYR A 38 2.16 2.08 -7.14
C TYR A 38 2.96 3.38 -7.15
N VAL A 39 4.20 3.30 -6.69
CA VAL A 39 5.15 4.40 -6.69
C VAL A 39 5.95 4.31 -7.99
N LYS A 40 5.80 5.32 -8.87
CA LYS A 40 6.55 5.43 -10.12
C LYS A 40 7.74 6.37 -9.99
#